data_AF-A0A8T0CJR2-F1
#
_entry.id   AF-A0A8T0CJR2-F1
#
_cell.length_a   1.000
_cell.length_b   1.000
_cell.length_c   1.000
_cell.angle_alpha   90.00
_cell.angle_beta   90.00
_cell.angle_gamma   90.00
#
_symmetry.space_group_name_H-M   'P 1'
#
loop_
_entity.id
_entity.type
_entity.pdbx_description
1 polymer ?
#
loop_
_entity_poly.entity_id
_entity_poly.type
_entity_poly.pdbx_seq_one_letter_code
_entity_poly.pdbx_strand_id
1 'polypeptide(L)'
;MRQKPEVKSQFVIYEGAGHGFAVRADPGNEKVSKGTQTERLITRYPQLASIATGDLLRDHVKRKTDVGEQANAFMKSGKLVPDPLILNLILTELTDRKWLQSSKSNERIMKDLEKQGDPSETAVQPSDDPDTSFILDGFPRTATQADALARLLPMNLVFHLVTPIEIVLKRMASRWTHLASGRVYNVGFNDPKVAGKDDVTGEDLVQREDDSEATWRKRLTTFDETSVPLLDYYRKKHPEMVVEVAGNSSNEISPRIYSEIERRFC
;
A
#
# COMPACT_ATOMS: atom_id res chain seq x y z
N MET A 1 -19.49 9.93 26.87
CA MET A 1 -18.63 9.73 25.69
C MET A 1 -18.08 8.32 25.76
N ARG A 2 -18.43 7.41 24.82
CA ARG A 2 -17.76 6.10 24.77
C ARG A 2 -16.35 6.35 24.22
N GLN A 3 -15.31 6.00 24.99
CA GLN A 3 -13.95 5.92 24.45
C GLN A 3 -14.00 5.05 23.19
N LYS A 4 -13.51 5.59 22.06
CA LYS A 4 -13.30 4.77 20.87
C LYS A 4 -12.22 3.74 21.23
N PRO A 5 -12.36 2.47 20.80
CA PRO A 5 -11.38 1.45 21.13
C PRO A 5 -9.99 1.85 20.59
N GLU A 6 -8.98 1.75 21.46
CA GLU A 6 -7.58 1.92 21.11
C GLU A 6 -7.13 0.69 20.32
N VAL A 7 -6.49 0.90 19.17
CA VAL A 7 -6.03 -0.18 18.30
C VAL A 7 -4.51 -0.08 18.29
N LYS A 8 -3.84 -0.98 19.00
CA LYS A 8 -2.38 -1.13 18.92
C LYS A 8 -2.05 -2.16 17.86
N SER A 9 -1.59 -1.73 16.68
CA SER A 9 -1.32 -2.68 15.59
C SER A 9 -0.36 -2.16 14.53
N GLN A 10 0.49 -3.05 14.03
CA GLN A 10 1.36 -2.81 12.88
C GLN A 10 0.97 -3.79 11.78
N PHE A 11 0.38 -3.29 10.70
CA PHE A 11 -0.16 -4.17 9.68
C PHE A 11 0.13 -3.72 8.26
N VAL A 12 0.18 -4.69 7.35
CA VAL A 12 0.36 -4.48 5.92
C VAL A 12 -0.98 -4.70 5.24
N ILE A 13 -1.33 -3.85 4.29
CA ILE A 13 -2.45 -4.13 3.39
C ILE A 13 -1.86 -4.61 2.07
N TYR A 14 -2.09 -5.89 1.81
CA TYR A 14 -1.78 -6.56 0.57
C TYR A 14 -3.08 -6.76 -0.24
N GLU A 15 -2.95 -6.76 -1.56
CA GLU A 15 -4.05 -6.96 -2.49
C GLU A 15 -3.61 -8.09 -3.40
N GLY A 16 -4.36 -9.20 -3.41
CA GLY A 16 -3.98 -10.34 -4.23
C GLY A 16 -4.82 -10.49 -5.48
N ALA A 17 -4.77 -11.69 -6.06
CA ALA A 17 -5.01 -11.89 -7.48
C ALA A 17 -6.36 -11.33 -7.91
N GLY A 18 -6.29 -10.29 -8.74
CA GLY A 18 -7.44 -9.44 -9.03
C GLY A 18 -7.25 -7.95 -8.73
N HIS A 19 -6.07 -7.39 -9.02
CA HIS A 19 -5.79 -5.96 -9.28
C HIS A 19 -5.28 -5.06 -8.14
N GLY A 20 -3.97 -5.14 -7.89
CA GLY A 20 -3.19 -4.08 -7.24
C GLY A 20 -3.00 -2.78 -8.04
N PHE A 21 -4.05 -2.05 -8.38
CA PHE A 21 -3.94 -0.83 -9.20
C PHE A 21 -3.80 0.40 -8.32
N ALA A 22 -2.61 0.57 -7.74
CA ALA A 22 -2.20 1.83 -7.16
C ALA A 22 -1.88 2.83 -8.28
N VAL A 23 -2.89 3.58 -8.74
CA VAL A 23 -2.68 4.86 -9.42
C VAL A 23 -3.42 5.92 -8.62
N ARG A 24 -2.65 6.65 -7.79
CA ARG A 24 -2.97 7.92 -7.13
C ARG A 24 -4.27 7.93 -6.32
N ALA A 25 -4.15 8.01 -5.00
CA ALA A 25 -5.26 8.41 -4.14
C ALA A 25 -5.69 9.83 -4.55
N ASP A 26 -6.95 9.97 -4.94
CA ASP A 26 -7.68 11.24 -4.93
C ASP A 26 -8.82 11.07 -3.92
N PRO A 27 -9.14 12.09 -3.11
CA PRO A 27 -9.98 12.00 -1.92
C PRO A 27 -11.49 11.86 -2.20
N GLY A 28 -11.87 11.15 -3.26
CA GLY A 28 -13.26 11.02 -3.69
C GLY A 28 -13.59 9.75 -4.47
N ASN A 29 -12.86 8.64 -4.28
CA ASN A 29 -13.02 7.45 -5.12
C ASN A 29 -13.35 6.16 -4.35
N GLU A 30 -14.52 5.58 -4.58
CA GLU A 30 -14.91 4.26 -4.06
C GLU A 30 -14.27 3.12 -4.86
N LYS A 31 -12.96 2.94 -4.74
CA LYS A 31 -12.25 1.79 -5.35
C LYS A 31 -11.93 0.75 -4.31
N VAL A 32 -12.10 -0.54 -4.64
CA VAL A 32 -11.40 -1.62 -3.92
C VAL A 32 -9.93 -1.48 -4.27
N SER A 33 -9.25 -0.59 -3.57
CA SER A 33 -7.83 -0.39 -3.72
C SER A 33 -7.26 -0.23 -2.33
N LYS A 34 -5.98 -0.61 -2.17
CA LYS A 34 -5.25 -0.44 -0.91
C LYS A 34 -5.42 0.97 -0.34
N GLY A 35 -5.17 2.00 -1.15
CA GLY A 35 -5.31 3.40 -0.73
C GLY A 35 -6.69 3.78 -0.20
N THR A 36 -7.78 3.30 -0.81
CA THR A 36 -9.14 3.56 -0.32
C THR A 36 -9.38 2.88 1.03
N GLN A 37 -8.89 1.64 1.19
CA GLN A 37 -9.01 0.94 2.48
C GLN A 37 -8.14 1.61 3.56
N THR A 38 -6.93 2.03 3.21
CA THR A 38 -6.04 2.83 4.08
C THR A 38 -6.73 4.10 4.55
N GLU A 39 -7.29 4.90 3.64
CA GLU A 39 -8.00 6.15 3.98
C GLU A 39 -9.21 5.90 4.89
N ARG A 40 -10.01 4.89 4.56
CA ARG A 40 -11.17 4.46 5.35
C ARG A 40 -10.77 3.96 6.74
N LEU A 41 -9.60 3.33 6.87
CA LEU A 41 -9.07 2.86 8.15
C LEU A 41 -8.59 4.00 9.02
N ILE A 42 -7.79 4.92 8.48
CA ILE A 42 -7.29 6.11 9.21
C ILE A 42 -8.47 6.99 9.66
N THR A 43 -9.48 7.16 8.81
CA THR A 43 -10.70 7.91 9.16
C THR A 43 -11.46 7.26 10.32
N ARG A 44 -11.53 5.92 10.33
CA ARG A 44 -12.27 5.16 11.36
C ARG A 44 -11.48 5.02 12.67
N TYR A 45 -10.16 4.91 12.57
CA TYR A 45 -9.20 4.71 13.65
C TYR A 45 -8.10 5.79 13.55
N PRO A 46 -8.33 6.99 14.11
CA PRO A 46 -7.39 8.13 14.01
C PRO A 46 -6.01 7.88 14.63
N GLN A 47 -5.87 6.85 15.47
CA GLN A 47 -4.60 6.38 16.01
C GLN A 47 -3.73 5.64 14.98
N LEU A 48 -4.33 5.23 13.84
CA LEU A 48 -3.60 4.61 12.75
C LEU A 48 -3.00 5.68 11.85
N ALA A 49 -1.72 5.55 11.57
CA ALA A 49 -1.05 6.27 10.50
C ALA A 49 -0.75 5.34 9.32
N SER A 50 -0.37 5.88 8.17
CA SER A 50 0.08 5.07 7.03
C SER A 50 1.39 5.57 6.45
N ILE A 51 2.22 4.63 6.02
CA ILE A 51 3.36 4.88 5.14
C ILE A 51 3.02 4.29 3.77
N ALA A 52 2.64 5.17 2.84
CA ALA A 52 2.42 4.81 1.44
C ALA A 52 3.72 5.02 0.66
N THR A 53 4.39 3.93 0.28
CA THR A 53 5.74 4.00 -0.31
C THR A 53 5.77 4.72 -1.64
N GLY A 54 4.69 4.62 -2.42
CA GLY A 54 4.53 5.37 -3.65
C GLY A 54 4.48 6.89 -3.43
N ASP A 55 3.86 7.35 -2.34
CA ASP A 55 3.79 8.78 -2.00
C ASP A 55 5.11 9.31 -1.49
N LEU A 56 5.81 8.55 -0.63
CA LEU A 56 7.16 8.89 -0.20
C LEU A 56 8.11 9.07 -1.39
N LEU A 57 8.13 8.10 -2.31
CA LEU A 57 8.98 8.20 -3.50
C LEU A 57 8.63 9.41 -4.37
N ARG A 58 7.33 9.68 -4.59
CA ARG A 58 6.88 10.86 -5.35
C ARG A 58 7.32 12.17 -4.69
N ASP A 59 7.20 12.25 -3.37
CA ASP A 59 7.64 13.42 -2.60
C ASP A 59 9.16 13.61 -2.70
N HIS A 60 9.94 12.54 -2.53
CA HIS A 60 11.40 12.56 -2.69
C HIS A 60 11.84 12.99 -4.09
N VAL A 61 11.13 12.54 -5.14
CA VAL A 61 11.34 12.97 -6.53
C VAL A 61 11.02 14.45 -6.70
N LYS A 62 9.89 14.91 -6.15
CA LYS A 62 9.46 16.32 -6.21
C LYS A 62 10.46 17.25 -5.53
N ARG A 63 10.99 16.83 -4.37
CA ARG A 63 12.01 17.55 -3.60
C ARG A 63 13.43 17.44 -4.17
N LYS A 64 13.64 16.62 -5.21
CA LYS A 64 14.96 16.37 -5.83
C LYS A 64 16.02 15.92 -4.81
N THR A 65 15.63 15.00 -3.93
CA THR A 65 16.58 14.34 -3.02
C THR A 65 17.38 13.27 -3.76
N ASP A 66 18.53 12.85 -3.24
CA ASP A 66 19.34 11.78 -3.84
C ASP A 66 18.54 10.48 -4.04
N VAL A 67 17.73 10.09 -3.06
CA VAL A 67 16.82 8.93 -3.17
C VAL A 67 15.79 9.15 -4.27
N GLY A 68 15.25 10.37 -4.37
CA GLY A 68 14.30 10.75 -5.40
C GLY A 68 14.90 10.68 -6.80
N GLU A 69 16.10 11.20 -7.00
CA GLU A 69 16.79 11.16 -8.29
C GLU A 69 17.09 9.73 -8.73
N GLN A 70 17.58 8.89 -7.81
CA GLN A 70 17.82 7.46 -8.06
C GLN A 70 16.52 6.73 -8.41
N ALA A 71 15.44 6.96 -7.65
CA ALA A 71 14.15 6.31 -7.87
C ALA A 71 13.44 6.77 -9.16
N ASN A 72 13.64 8.03 -9.57
CA ASN A 72 12.92 8.63 -10.69
C ASN A 72 13.06 7.84 -12.00
N ALA A 73 14.26 7.29 -12.28
CA ALA A 73 14.51 6.50 -13.48
C ALA A 73 13.69 5.20 -13.50
N PHE A 74 13.62 4.49 -12.37
CA PHE A 74 12.82 3.27 -12.23
C PHE A 74 11.33 3.58 -12.31
N MET A 75 10.88 4.63 -11.63
CA MET A 75 9.48 5.06 -11.64
C MET A 75 9.01 5.44 -13.05
N LYS A 76 9.82 6.21 -13.81
CA LYS A 76 9.52 6.60 -15.19
C LYS A 76 9.47 5.41 -16.15
N SER A 77 10.31 4.40 -15.93
CA SER A 77 10.32 3.17 -16.74
C SER A 77 9.31 2.13 -16.30
N GLY A 78 8.53 2.39 -15.24
CA GLY A 78 7.56 1.46 -14.69
C GLY A 78 8.18 0.23 -14.03
N LYS A 79 9.48 0.28 -13.71
CA LYS A 79 10.21 -0.78 -12.99
C LYS A 79 10.07 -0.58 -11.48
N LEU A 80 10.20 -1.67 -10.73
CA LEU A 80 10.31 -1.58 -9.28
C LEU A 80 11.61 -0.85 -8.90
N VAL A 81 11.50 0.01 -7.89
CA VAL A 81 12.67 0.62 -7.25
C VAL A 81 13.46 -0.49 -6.55
N PRO A 82 14.80 -0.53 -6.65
CA PRO A 82 15.61 -1.58 -6.04
C PRO A 82 15.36 -1.76 -4.54
N ASP A 83 15.32 -3.01 -4.08
CA ASP A 83 15.02 -3.39 -2.70
C ASP A 83 15.85 -2.62 -1.65
N PRO A 84 17.19 -2.48 -1.79
CA PRO A 84 17.98 -1.73 -0.81
C PRO A 84 17.59 -0.26 -0.71
N LEU A 85 17.25 0.38 -1.84
CA LEU A 85 16.88 1.78 -1.87
C LEU A 85 15.53 2.02 -1.19
N ILE A 86 14.53 1.15 -1.46
CA ILE A 86 13.22 1.26 -0.82
C ILE A 86 13.25 0.89 0.67
N LEU A 87 14.02 -0.14 1.06
CA LEU A 87 14.18 -0.52 2.46
C LEU A 87 14.82 0.62 3.26
N ASN A 88 15.88 1.24 2.73
CA ASN A 88 16.52 2.39 3.38
C ASN A 88 15.55 3.59 3.52
N LEU A 89 14.73 3.85 2.50
CA LEU A 89 13.70 4.89 2.57
C LEU A 89 12.68 4.61 3.69
N ILE A 90 12.21 3.38 3.81
CA ILE A 90 11.24 2.98 4.85
C ILE A 90 11.87 3.04 6.24
N LEU A 91 13.11 2.55 6.40
CA LEU A 91 13.83 2.65 7.66
C LEU A 91 14.02 4.09 8.11
N THR A 92 14.37 4.98 7.18
CA THR A 92 14.51 6.42 7.45
C THR A 92 13.18 6.99 7.92
N GLU A 93 12.08 6.74 7.19
CA GLU A 93 10.75 7.23 7.56
C GLU A 93 10.30 6.74 8.95
N LEU A 94 10.49 5.46 9.24
CA LEU A 94 10.14 4.87 10.53
C LEU A 94 10.96 5.46 11.69
N THR A 95 12.24 5.74 11.44
CA THR A 95 13.15 6.34 12.43
C THR A 95 12.82 7.81 12.67
N ASP A 96 12.56 8.58 11.61
CA ASP A 96 12.20 10.00 11.70
C ASP A 96 10.87 10.21 12.47
N ARG A 97 9.92 9.28 12.30
CA ARG A 97 8.67 9.23 13.05
C ARG A 97 8.83 8.72 14.49
N LYS A 98 10.03 8.27 14.86
CA LYS A 98 10.35 7.63 16.14
C LYS A 98 9.55 6.34 16.38
N TRP A 99 9.06 5.71 15.32
CA TRP A 99 8.37 4.42 15.40
C TRP A 99 9.33 3.25 15.46
N LEU A 100 10.57 3.49 15.00
CA LEU A 100 11.69 2.57 15.11
C LEU A 100 12.86 3.31 15.76
N GLN A 101 13.38 2.77 16.85
CA GLN A 101 14.60 3.26 17.50
C GLN A 101 15.76 2.37 17.07
N SER A 102 16.86 2.97 16.63
CA SER A 102 18.05 2.22 16.24
C SER A 102 19.28 2.73 16.97
N SER A 103 20.12 1.81 17.46
CA SER A 103 21.47 2.13 17.96
C SER A 103 22.54 2.13 16.86
N LYS A 104 22.20 1.66 15.65
CA LYS A 104 23.08 1.60 14.47
C LYS A 104 22.61 2.60 13.39
N SER A 105 23.55 3.08 12.56
CA SER A 105 23.20 3.85 11.35
C SER A 105 22.46 2.97 10.34
N ASN A 106 21.62 3.58 9.50
CA ASN A 106 20.88 2.86 8.44
C ASN A 106 21.83 2.10 7.50
N GLU A 107 22.99 2.67 7.15
CA GLU A 107 24.01 1.99 6.34
C GLU A 107 24.46 0.66 6.96
N ARG A 108 24.63 0.63 8.29
CA ARG A 108 25.06 -0.59 8.99
C ARG A 108 23.93 -1.61 9.07
N ILE A 109 22.68 -1.16 9.29
CA ILE A 109 21.49 -2.02 9.26
C ILE A 109 21.35 -2.68 7.88
N MET A 110 21.45 -1.89 6.81
CA MET A 110 21.35 -2.39 5.44
C MET A 110 22.42 -3.42 5.12
N LYS A 111 23.68 -3.17 5.55
CA LYS A 111 24.77 -4.13 5.40
C LYS A 111 24.57 -5.42 6.19
N ASP A 112 23.95 -5.34 7.37
CA ASP A 112 23.63 -6.52 8.19
C ASP A 112 22.50 -7.35 7.54
N LEU A 113 21.48 -6.70 6.95
CA LEU A 113 20.40 -7.35 6.21
C LEU A 113 20.92 -8.12 4.98
N GLU A 114 21.88 -7.57 4.24
CA GLU A 114 22.49 -8.22 3.08
C GLU A 114 23.27 -9.50 3.45
N LYS A 115 23.82 -9.55 4.67
CA LYS A 115 24.66 -10.67 5.12
C LYS A 115 23.89 -11.89 5.63
N GLN A 116 22.55 -11.87 5.58
CA GLN A 116 21.68 -12.92 6.12
C GLN A 116 22.03 -13.34 7.56
N GLY A 117 22.59 -12.43 8.36
CA GLY A 117 22.95 -12.69 9.76
C GLY A 117 21.74 -13.01 10.64
N ASP A 118 22.01 -13.62 11.80
CA ASP A 118 21.01 -14.03 12.78
C ASP A 118 20.04 -12.88 13.13
N PRO A 119 18.72 -13.05 13.00
CA PRO A 119 17.70 -12.06 13.37
C PRO A 119 17.71 -11.65 14.85
N SER A 120 18.43 -12.35 15.74
CA SER A 120 18.52 -11.96 17.17
C SER A 120 19.40 -10.73 17.44
N GLU A 121 20.18 -10.27 16.44
CA GLU A 121 21.09 -9.10 16.55
C GLU A 121 20.55 -7.82 15.88
N THR A 122 19.25 -7.74 15.59
CA THR A 122 18.68 -6.53 14.98
C THR A 122 18.70 -5.37 15.98
N ALA A 123 19.57 -4.40 15.70
CA ALA A 123 19.82 -3.21 16.53
C ALA A 123 18.68 -2.18 16.51
N VAL A 124 17.48 -2.63 16.14
CA VAL A 124 16.28 -1.84 15.96
C VAL A 124 15.23 -2.34 16.93
N GLN A 125 14.69 -1.41 17.71
CA GLN A 125 13.65 -1.61 18.70
C GLN A 125 12.41 -0.83 18.22
N PRO A 126 11.30 -1.50 17.91
CA PRO A 126 10.02 -0.83 17.67
C PRO A 126 9.64 0.03 18.88
N SER A 127 8.94 1.14 18.64
CA SER A 127 8.43 1.97 19.73
C SER A 127 7.34 1.23 20.52
N ASP A 128 7.41 1.31 21.86
CA ASP A 128 6.36 0.84 22.78
C ASP A 128 5.20 1.86 22.91
N ASP A 129 5.29 3.01 22.24
CA ASP A 129 4.28 4.06 22.29
C ASP A 129 2.94 3.53 21.74
N PRO A 130 1.84 3.60 22.52
CA PRO A 130 0.50 3.16 22.10
C PRO A 130 0.01 3.83 20.81
N ASP A 131 0.47 5.05 20.50
CA ASP A 131 0.11 5.79 19.29
C ASP A 131 0.99 5.41 18.08
N THR A 132 1.93 4.47 18.25
CA THR A 132 2.74 3.91 17.16
C THR A 132 2.03 2.73 16.49
N SER A 133 0.85 3.02 15.93
CA SER A 133 0.12 2.05 15.09
C SER A 133 0.10 2.52 13.65
N PHE A 134 0.56 1.67 12.73
CA PHE A 134 0.72 2.07 11.35
C PHE A 134 0.40 0.99 10.33
N ILE A 135 0.08 1.47 9.13
CA ILE A 135 -0.19 0.71 7.93
C ILE A 135 0.97 0.91 6.96
N LEU A 136 1.56 -0.18 6.47
CA LEU A 136 2.41 -0.12 5.29
C LEU A 136 1.54 -0.35 4.06
N ASP A 137 1.42 0.69 3.22
CA ASP A 137 0.63 0.65 1.98
C ASP A 137 1.58 0.60 0.77
N GLY A 138 1.49 -0.51 0.03
CA GLY A 138 2.29 -0.74 -1.17
C GLY A 138 3.73 -1.20 -0.90
N PHE A 139 4.01 -1.65 0.33
CA PHE A 139 5.24 -2.34 0.73
C PHE A 139 4.94 -3.35 1.85
N PRO A 140 5.57 -4.53 1.86
CA PRO A 140 6.48 -5.07 0.84
C PRO A 140 5.77 -5.40 -0.48
N ARG A 141 6.53 -5.49 -1.57
CA ARG A 141 6.08 -5.90 -2.92
C ARG A 141 6.70 -7.20 -3.40
N THR A 142 7.73 -7.70 -2.73
CA THR A 142 8.41 -8.97 -3.05
C THR A 142 8.63 -9.77 -1.77
N ALA A 143 8.76 -11.09 -1.89
CA ALA A 143 9.06 -11.95 -0.74
C ALA A 143 10.39 -11.58 -0.06
N THR A 144 11.39 -11.13 -0.83
CA THR A 144 12.67 -10.64 -0.31
C THR A 144 12.50 -9.40 0.57
N GLN A 145 11.67 -8.45 0.14
CA GLN A 145 11.34 -7.27 0.94
C GLN A 145 10.60 -7.66 2.22
N ALA A 146 9.70 -8.65 2.16
CA ALA A 146 9.01 -9.15 3.36
C ALA A 146 9.96 -9.82 4.35
N ASP A 147 10.92 -10.61 3.89
CA ASP A 147 11.94 -11.21 4.76
C ASP A 147 12.83 -10.16 5.42
N ALA A 148 13.25 -9.14 4.67
CA ALA A 148 13.99 -8.02 5.22
C ALA A 148 13.16 -7.23 6.25
N LEU A 149 11.89 -6.94 5.93
CA LEU A 149 10.98 -6.22 6.82
C LEU A 149 10.71 -6.99 8.12
N ALA A 150 10.51 -8.31 8.05
CA ALA A 150 10.23 -9.16 9.22
C ALA A 150 11.39 -9.18 10.23
N ARG A 151 12.62 -8.90 9.79
CA ARG A 151 13.79 -8.73 10.68
C ARG A 151 13.80 -7.38 11.40
N LEU A 152 13.11 -6.38 10.84
CA LEU A 152 13.15 -5.00 11.32
C LEU A 152 11.95 -4.65 12.19
N LEU A 153 10.77 -5.22 11.87
CA LEU A 153 9.50 -4.86 12.49
C LEU A 153 8.67 -6.11 12.81
N PRO A 154 8.06 -6.20 14.00
CA PRO A 154 7.15 -7.27 14.39
C PRO A 154 5.76 -7.02 13.81
N MET A 155 5.64 -7.14 12.48
CA MET A 155 4.37 -7.07 11.77
C MET A 155 3.41 -8.13 12.31
N ASN A 156 2.13 -7.79 12.50
CA ASN A 156 1.18 -8.68 13.18
C ASN A 156 -0.13 -8.97 12.42
N LEU A 157 -0.34 -8.32 11.27
CA LEU A 157 -1.50 -8.53 10.42
C LEU A 157 -1.20 -8.16 8.96
N VAL A 158 -1.72 -8.95 8.03
CA VAL A 158 -1.65 -8.76 6.58
C VAL A 158 -3.06 -8.94 6.02
N PHE A 159 -3.68 -7.87 5.56
CA PHE A 159 -4.91 -8.01 4.77
C PHE A 159 -4.58 -8.45 3.36
N HIS A 160 -5.30 -9.42 2.83
CA HIS A 160 -5.22 -9.89 1.45
C HIS A 160 -6.58 -9.59 0.79
N LEU A 161 -6.66 -8.46 0.07
CA LEU A 161 -7.89 -8.05 -0.60
C LEU A 161 -8.07 -8.84 -1.90
N VAL A 162 -9.24 -9.47 -2.08
CA VAL A 162 -9.56 -10.29 -3.25
C VAL A 162 -10.78 -9.72 -3.96
N THR A 163 -10.58 -9.24 -5.19
CA THR A 163 -11.67 -8.82 -6.07
C THR A 163 -11.65 -9.68 -7.32
N PRO A 164 -12.80 -10.20 -7.79
CA PRO A 164 -12.83 -10.99 -9.03
C PRO A 164 -12.22 -10.21 -10.20
N ILE A 165 -11.40 -10.88 -11.02
CA ILE A 165 -10.69 -10.27 -12.15
C ILE A 165 -11.65 -9.52 -13.09
N GLU A 166 -12.82 -10.08 -13.36
CA GLU A 166 -13.85 -9.49 -14.21
C GLU A 166 -14.37 -8.15 -13.68
N ILE A 167 -14.51 -8.01 -12.37
CA ILE A 167 -14.99 -6.77 -11.74
C ILE A 167 -13.96 -5.69 -11.92
N VAL A 168 -12.67 -6.03 -11.83
CA VAL A 168 -11.66 -5.01 -11.97
C VAL A 168 -11.32 -4.69 -13.42
N LEU A 169 -11.40 -5.65 -14.33
CA LEU A 169 -11.36 -5.35 -15.77
C LEU A 169 -12.50 -4.40 -16.16
N LYS A 170 -13.73 -4.64 -15.67
CA LYS A 170 -14.86 -3.73 -15.86
C LYS A 170 -14.54 -2.33 -15.34
N ARG A 171 -13.98 -2.22 -14.13
CA ARG A 171 -13.58 -0.93 -13.54
C ARG A 171 -12.49 -0.23 -14.33
N MET A 172 -11.51 -0.95 -14.86
CA MET A 172 -10.48 -0.32 -15.69
C MET A 172 -11.06 0.24 -16.97
N ALA A 173 -11.90 -0.55 -17.66
CA ALA A 173 -12.52 -0.14 -18.92
C ALA A 173 -13.46 1.07 -18.76
N SER A 174 -14.08 1.21 -17.59
CA SER A 174 -14.99 2.32 -17.27
C SER A 174 -14.30 3.51 -16.59
N ARG A 175 -12.97 3.52 -16.47
CA ARG A 175 -12.22 4.58 -15.79
C ARG A 175 -12.11 5.84 -16.65
N TRP A 176 -12.42 6.98 -16.06
CA TRP A 176 -12.28 8.31 -16.64
C TRP A 176 -11.49 9.20 -15.68
N THR A 177 -10.56 10.01 -16.18
CA THR A 177 -9.69 10.84 -15.34
C THR A 177 -9.74 12.29 -15.78
N HIS A 178 -9.90 13.20 -14.82
CA HIS A 178 -9.67 14.62 -15.00
C HIS A 178 -8.16 14.89 -14.91
N LEU A 179 -7.51 15.31 -15.99
CA LEU A 179 -6.05 15.38 -16.05
C LEU A 179 -5.45 16.41 -15.08
N ALA A 180 -6.09 17.57 -14.92
CA ALA A 180 -5.55 18.67 -14.13
C ALA A 180 -5.54 18.35 -12.63
N SER A 181 -6.61 17.77 -12.09
CA SER A 181 -6.65 17.38 -10.68
C SER A 181 -6.11 15.98 -10.42
N GLY A 182 -6.28 15.08 -11.39
CA GLY A 182 -6.10 13.64 -11.22
C GLY A 182 -7.38 12.89 -10.86
N ARG A 183 -8.51 13.59 -10.59
CA ARG A 183 -9.76 12.98 -10.12
C ARG A 183 -10.22 11.91 -11.09
N VAL A 184 -10.71 10.79 -10.56
CA VAL A 184 -11.08 9.63 -11.37
C VAL A 184 -12.52 9.24 -11.12
N TYR A 185 -13.25 9.06 -12.20
CA TYR A 185 -14.63 8.58 -12.26
C TYR A 185 -14.66 7.16 -12.84
N ASN A 186 -15.73 6.44 -12.54
CA ASN A 186 -15.90 5.07 -13.00
C ASN A 186 -17.35 4.85 -13.43
N VAL A 187 -17.59 4.80 -14.74
CA VAL A 187 -18.96 4.74 -15.24
C VAL A 187 -19.64 3.45 -14.76
N GLY A 188 -20.81 3.56 -14.13
CA GLY A 188 -21.57 2.47 -13.51
C GLY A 188 -21.17 2.11 -12.08
N PHE A 189 -20.18 2.79 -11.49
CA PHE A 189 -19.79 2.63 -10.08
C PHE A 189 -19.75 3.98 -9.35
N ASN A 190 -19.08 4.96 -9.93
CA ASN A 190 -19.00 6.34 -9.48
C ASN A 190 -19.09 7.24 -10.72
N ASP A 191 -20.31 7.40 -11.21
CA ASP A 191 -20.62 8.20 -12.40
C ASP A 191 -20.39 9.70 -12.12
N PRO A 192 -19.80 10.46 -13.05
CA PRO A 192 -19.81 11.91 -12.94
C PRO A 192 -21.25 12.41 -13.02
N LYS A 193 -21.55 13.53 -12.34
CA LYS A 193 -22.86 14.19 -12.39
C LYS A 193 -23.30 14.52 -13.80
N VAL A 194 -22.32 14.85 -14.66
CA VAL A 194 -22.53 15.06 -16.11
C VAL A 194 -21.56 14.17 -16.86
N ALA A 195 -22.09 13.36 -17.80
CA ALA A 195 -21.29 12.42 -18.58
C ALA A 195 -20.09 13.11 -19.24
N GLY A 196 -18.89 12.56 -19.00
CA GLY A 196 -17.64 13.06 -19.56
C GLY A 196 -17.11 14.35 -18.92
N LYS A 197 -17.71 14.86 -17.83
CA LYS A 197 -17.29 16.10 -17.17
C LYS A 197 -16.86 15.87 -15.73
N ASP A 198 -15.86 16.61 -15.27
CA ASP A 198 -15.47 16.64 -13.87
C ASP A 198 -16.51 17.39 -13.00
N ASP A 199 -16.89 16.80 -11.88
CA ASP A 199 -17.93 17.32 -10.98
C ASP A 199 -17.58 18.64 -10.29
N VAL A 200 -16.30 18.99 -10.24
CA VAL A 200 -15.81 20.19 -9.54
C VAL A 200 -15.51 21.30 -10.54
N THR A 201 -14.81 20.99 -11.64
CA THR A 201 -14.35 22.01 -12.61
C THR A 201 -15.26 22.10 -13.84
N GLY A 202 -16.06 21.08 -14.15
CA GLY A 202 -16.80 20.98 -15.41
C GLY A 202 -15.92 20.76 -16.65
N GLU A 203 -14.62 20.54 -16.45
CA GLU A 203 -13.66 20.23 -17.52
C GLU A 203 -13.84 18.78 -18.02
N ASP A 204 -13.32 18.50 -19.21
CA ASP A 204 -13.45 17.17 -19.83
C ASP A 204 -12.66 16.09 -19.08
N LEU A 205 -13.29 14.93 -18.97
CA LEU A 205 -12.64 13.71 -18.53
C LEU A 205 -12.02 12.98 -19.73
N VAL A 206 -10.91 12.30 -19.50
CA VAL A 206 -10.26 11.45 -20.50
C VAL A 206 -10.05 10.04 -19.99
N GLN A 207 -10.16 9.05 -20.88
CA GLN A 207 -9.62 7.72 -20.61
C GLN A 207 -8.12 7.74 -20.87
N ARG A 208 -7.33 7.16 -19.97
CA ARG A 208 -5.88 7.16 -20.12
C ARG A 208 -5.41 5.97 -20.94
N GLU A 209 -4.28 6.15 -21.63
CA GLU A 209 -3.64 5.10 -22.42
C GLU A 209 -3.20 3.89 -21.56
N ASP A 210 -2.98 4.10 -20.25
CA ASP A 210 -2.62 3.05 -19.28
C ASP A 210 -3.80 2.19 -18.78
N ASP A 211 -5.00 2.40 -19.33
CA ASP A 211 -6.18 1.55 -19.15
C ASP A 211 -6.37 0.58 -20.33
N SER A 212 -5.40 0.48 -21.26
CA SER A 212 -5.45 -0.44 -22.40
C SER A 212 -5.36 -1.92 -22.03
N GLU A 213 -5.77 -2.79 -22.96
CA GLU A 213 -5.71 -4.23 -22.75
C GLU A 213 -4.30 -4.76 -22.50
N ALA A 214 -3.36 -4.30 -23.31
CA ALA A 214 -1.96 -4.66 -23.18
C ALA A 214 -1.38 -4.24 -21.81
N THR A 215 -1.80 -3.08 -21.29
CA THR A 215 -1.32 -2.58 -20.00
C THR A 215 -1.79 -3.45 -18.83
N TRP A 216 -3.05 -3.89 -18.82
CA TRP A 216 -3.52 -4.74 -17.72
C TRP A 216 -2.93 -6.15 -17.78
N ARG A 217 -2.73 -6.72 -18.98
CA ARG A 217 -2.06 -8.02 -19.13
C ARG A 217 -0.66 -7.98 -18.53
N LYS A 218 0.11 -6.94 -18.84
CA LYS A 218 1.44 -6.73 -18.26
C LYS A 218 1.38 -6.59 -16.73
N ARG A 219 0.41 -5.85 -16.20
CA ARG A 219 0.21 -5.70 -14.75
C ARG A 219 -0.16 -7.03 -14.08
N LEU A 220 -0.96 -7.87 -14.72
CA LEU A 220 -1.30 -9.21 -14.24
C LEU A 220 -0.07 -10.12 -14.20
N THR A 221 0.76 -10.11 -15.24
CA THR A 221 2.04 -10.83 -15.24
C THR A 221 2.95 -10.38 -14.10
N THR A 222 3.13 -9.07 -13.91
CA THR A 222 3.92 -8.55 -12.78
C THR A 222 3.34 -8.96 -11.42
N PHE A 223 2.02 -9.01 -11.30
CA PHE A 223 1.35 -9.51 -10.10
C PHE A 223 1.71 -10.97 -9.84
N ASP A 224 1.61 -11.84 -10.85
CA ASP A 224 1.96 -13.26 -10.71
C ASP A 224 3.44 -13.46 -10.34
N GLU A 225 4.34 -12.66 -10.92
CA GLU A 225 5.79 -12.76 -10.67
C GLU A 225 6.22 -12.26 -9.28
N THR A 226 5.49 -11.31 -8.69
CA THR A 226 5.95 -10.62 -7.47
C THR A 226 5.03 -10.84 -6.28
N SER A 227 3.73 -10.71 -6.51
CA SER A 227 2.72 -10.60 -5.49
C SER A 227 2.31 -12.02 -5.03
N VAL A 228 2.17 -12.98 -5.96
CA VAL A 228 1.93 -14.40 -5.59
C VAL A 228 3.03 -14.97 -4.68
N PRO A 229 4.34 -14.87 -5.01
CA PRO A 229 5.40 -15.31 -4.10
C PRO A 229 5.41 -14.60 -2.75
N LEU A 230 5.04 -13.32 -2.71
CA LEU A 230 4.92 -12.56 -1.46
C LEU A 230 3.77 -13.08 -0.58
N LEU A 231 2.62 -13.37 -1.18
CA LEU A 231 1.50 -13.94 -0.45
C LEU A 231 1.84 -15.35 0.06
N ASP A 232 2.51 -16.16 -0.75
CA ASP A 232 2.98 -17.50 -0.36
C ASP A 232 4.00 -17.42 0.79
N TYR A 233 4.88 -16.41 0.78
CA TYR A 233 5.78 -16.14 1.89
C TYR A 233 5.00 -15.97 3.20
N TYR A 234 4.00 -15.08 3.23
CA TYR A 234 3.22 -14.84 4.45
C TYR A 234 2.38 -16.05 4.84
N ARG A 235 1.69 -16.70 3.90
CA ARG A 235 0.89 -17.90 4.18
C ARG A 235 1.74 -19.05 4.72
N LYS A 236 2.99 -19.18 4.28
CA LYS A 236 3.89 -20.25 4.71
C LYS A 236 4.59 -19.95 6.04
N LYS A 237 5.12 -18.74 6.21
CA LYS A 237 5.91 -18.37 7.39
C LYS A 237 5.09 -17.81 8.54
N HIS A 238 3.99 -17.12 8.24
CA HIS A 238 3.15 -16.36 9.18
C HIS A 238 1.65 -16.50 8.87
N PRO A 239 1.10 -17.72 8.80
CA PRO A 239 -0.29 -17.94 8.41
C PRO A 239 -1.30 -17.19 9.30
N GLU A 240 -0.98 -16.98 10.58
CA GLU A 240 -1.79 -16.25 11.56
C GLU A 240 -1.94 -14.76 11.24
N MET A 241 -0.99 -14.19 10.49
CA MET A 241 -1.03 -12.79 10.08
C MET A 241 -1.99 -12.57 8.91
N VAL A 242 -2.22 -13.55 8.04
CA VAL A 242 -2.93 -13.35 6.77
C VAL A 242 -4.45 -13.40 6.97
N VAL A 243 -5.14 -12.34 6.55
CA VAL A 243 -6.60 -12.28 6.51
C VAL A 243 -7.05 -11.99 5.10
N GLU A 244 -7.69 -12.97 4.48
CA GLU A 244 -8.29 -12.79 3.17
C GLU A 244 -9.64 -12.10 3.27
N VAL A 245 -9.83 -11.02 2.52
CA VAL A 245 -11.06 -10.26 2.47
C VAL A 245 -11.51 -10.15 1.02
N ALA A 246 -12.44 -11.04 0.64
CA ALA A 246 -13.05 -11.02 -0.67
C ALA A 246 -14.22 -10.02 -0.73
N GLY A 247 -14.39 -9.36 -1.87
CA GLY A 247 -15.57 -8.54 -2.14
C GLY A 247 -15.50 -7.87 -3.51
N ASN A 248 -16.65 -7.45 -4.01
CA ASN A 248 -16.73 -6.79 -5.30
C ASN A 248 -16.55 -5.28 -5.17
N SER A 249 -16.79 -4.70 -3.99
CA SER A 249 -16.76 -3.26 -3.73
C SER A 249 -16.11 -2.91 -2.39
N SER A 250 -15.67 -1.66 -2.23
CA SER A 250 -15.12 -1.20 -0.96
C SER A 250 -16.16 -1.23 0.15
N ASN A 251 -17.44 -1.05 -0.20
CA ASN A 251 -18.54 -1.11 0.76
C ASN A 251 -18.79 -2.52 1.28
N GLU A 252 -18.42 -3.56 0.51
CA GLU A 252 -18.41 -4.95 0.99
C GLU A 252 -17.15 -5.28 1.80
N ILE A 253 -15.99 -4.72 1.41
CA ILE A 253 -14.68 -5.07 1.99
C ILE A 253 -14.42 -4.34 3.30
N SER A 254 -14.68 -3.04 3.38
CA SER A 254 -14.34 -2.23 4.56
C SER A 254 -14.99 -2.76 5.85
N PRO A 255 -16.29 -3.13 5.89
CA PRO A 255 -16.90 -3.68 7.10
C PRO A 255 -16.22 -4.97 7.60
N ARG A 256 -15.72 -5.82 6.68
CA ARG A 256 -15.03 -7.07 7.03
C ARG A 256 -13.65 -6.79 7.61
N ILE A 257 -12.90 -5.84 7.02
CA ILE A 257 -11.63 -5.37 7.57
C ILE A 257 -11.85 -4.80 8.97
N TYR A 258 -12.86 -3.95 9.16
CA TYR A 258 -13.16 -3.36 10.47
C TYR A 258 -13.48 -4.43 11.51
N SER A 259 -14.32 -5.41 11.15
CA SER A 259 -14.67 -6.51 12.04
C SER A 259 -13.44 -7.30 12.47
N GLU A 260 -12.48 -7.53 11.57
CA GLU A 260 -11.25 -8.23 11.90
C GLU A 260 -10.31 -7.42 12.80
N ILE A 261 -10.18 -6.11 12.56
CA ILE A 261 -9.41 -5.23 13.43
C ILE A 261 -10.02 -5.20 14.83
N GLU A 262 -11.34 -5.02 14.92
CA GLU A 262 -12.06 -5.04 16.19
C GLU A 262 -11.89 -6.39 16.89
N ARG A 263 -11.97 -7.52 16.18
CA ARG A 263 -11.74 -8.85 16.75
C ARG A 263 -10.33 -9.05 17.31
N ARG A 264 -9.30 -8.47 16.69
CA ARG A 264 -7.89 -8.68 17.07
C ARG A 264 -7.39 -7.70 18.12
N PHE A 265 -7.89 -6.47 18.11
CA PHE A 265 -7.25 -5.36 18.82
C PHE A 265 -8.19 -4.56 19.72
N CYS A 266 -9.49 -4.85 19.74
CA CYS A 266 -10.50 -4.18 20.57
C CYS A 266 -11.16 -5.17 21.54
#